data_AF-A0A8S2PUU1-F1
#
_entry.id   AF-A0A8S2PUU1-F1
#
_cell.length_a   1.000
_cell.length_b   1.000
_cell.length_c   1.000
_cell.angle_alpha   90.00
_cell.angle_beta   90.00
_cell.angle_gamma   90.00
#
_symmetry.space_group_name_H-M   'P 1'
#
loop_
_entity.id
_entity.type
_entity.pdbx_description
1 polymer ?
#
loop_
_entity_poly.entity_id
_entity_poly.type
_entity_poly.pdbx_seq_one_letter_code
_entity_poly.pdbx_strand_id
1 'polypeptide(L)'
;MATILAFDVQIEKEAQEYANKIGVKIFQNDEIYRLRDMFVSYRKNKKEDEKEKFRHLAVFPCKLKILPQYIFNVRDPIICGVLVEDGFITNGTPICVPSNNGINLGHIAGIQKNGEPLDIARKGSEVCIKIVSIPGEMPKTYGRHFDKDHILMSKISRESIDILKAYFREEMQKTDWTLIVELKKIFGIV
;
A
#
# COMPACT_ATOMS: atom_id res chain seq x y z
N MET A 1 20.56 4.00 -12.26
CA MET A 1 19.92 4.83 -13.29
C MET A 1 20.94 5.85 -13.77
N ALA A 2 21.24 5.92 -15.07
CA ALA A 2 22.27 6.80 -15.60
C ALA A 2 21.64 8.04 -16.28
N THR A 3 22.18 9.21 -15.99
CA THR A 3 21.75 10.52 -16.54
C THR A 3 22.98 11.40 -16.73
N ILE A 4 22.94 12.31 -17.69
CA ILE A 4 24.03 13.27 -17.96
C ILE A 4 23.54 14.68 -17.63
N LEU A 5 24.34 15.45 -16.89
CA LEU A 5 24.11 16.87 -16.60
C LEU A 5 25.14 17.68 -17.40
N ALA A 6 24.68 18.41 -18.41
CA ALA A 6 25.47 19.24 -19.30
C ALA A 6 25.30 20.72 -18.91
N PHE A 7 26.27 21.26 -18.18
CA PHE A 7 26.29 22.67 -17.77
C PHE A 7 27.08 23.49 -18.77
N ASP A 8 26.46 24.51 -19.35
CA ASP A 8 27.10 25.47 -20.26
C ASP A 8 27.92 24.83 -21.41
N VAL A 9 27.40 23.72 -21.97
CA VAL A 9 28.01 23.03 -23.11
C VAL A 9 26.96 22.67 -24.15
N GLN A 10 27.35 22.66 -25.43
CA GLN A 10 26.48 22.19 -26.51
C GLN A 10 26.50 20.66 -26.60
N ILE A 11 25.35 20.07 -26.94
CA ILE A 11 25.21 18.64 -27.17
C ILE A 11 25.05 18.41 -28.67
N GLU A 12 25.94 17.61 -29.24
CA GLU A 12 25.82 17.19 -30.64
C GLU A 12 24.58 16.34 -30.86
N LYS A 13 23.96 16.48 -32.03
CA LYS A 13 22.72 15.77 -32.37
C LYS A 13 22.88 14.25 -32.27
N GLU A 14 24.00 13.72 -32.75
CA GLU A 14 24.31 12.29 -32.70
C GLU A 14 24.38 11.77 -31.25
N ALA A 15 24.99 12.55 -30.34
CA ALA A 15 25.05 12.20 -28.93
C ALA A 15 23.66 12.19 -28.28
N GLN A 16 22.80 13.16 -28.60
CA GLN A 16 21.42 13.21 -28.11
C GLN A 16 20.57 12.04 -28.63
N GLU A 17 20.70 11.68 -29.90
CA GLU A 17 20.02 10.55 -30.51
C GLU A 17 20.49 9.22 -29.90
N TYR A 18 21.79 9.04 -29.73
CA TYR A 18 22.36 7.85 -29.09
C TYR A 18 21.89 7.72 -27.64
N ALA A 19 21.93 8.81 -26.86
CA ALA A 19 21.47 8.83 -25.48
C ALA A 19 19.99 8.42 -25.36
N ASN A 20 19.13 8.94 -26.25
CA ASN A 20 17.72 8.53 -26.30
C ASN A 20 17.57 7.04 -26.61
N LYS A 21 18.36 6.50 -27.55
CA LYS A 21 18.34 5.08 -27.95
C LYS A 21 18.73 4.15 -26.80
N ILE A 22 19.69 4.54 -25.97
CA ILE A 22 20.13 3.75 -24.80
C ILE A 22 19.36 4.10 -23.51
N GLY A 23 18.38 5.01 -23.57
CA GLY A 23 17.56 5.41 -22.43
C GLY A 23 18.27 6.29 -21.39
N VAL A 24 19.35 6.98 -21.78
CA VAL A 24 20.06 7.95 -20.94
C VAL A 24 19.47 9.34 -21.16
N LYS A 25 18.93 9.94 -20.10
CA LYS A 25 18.41 11.31 -20.16
C LYS A 25 19.55 12.31 -20.00
N ILE A 26 19.67 13.24 -20.94
CA ILE A 26 20.57 14.39 -20.85
C ILE A 26 19.76 15.62 -20.41
N PHE A 27 20.27 16.35 -19.42
CA PHE A 27 19.79 17.66 -19.01
C PHE A 27 20.82 18.70 -19.42
N GLN A 28 20.38 19.76 -20.10
CA GLN A 28 21.25 20.84 -20.55
C GLN A 28 20.71 22.17 -20.04
N ASN A 29 21.56 22.95 -19.38
CA ASN A 29 21.23 24.30 -18.95
C ASN A 29 22.51 25.10 -18.65
N ASP A 30 22.46 26.41 -18.85
CA ASP A 30 23.49 27.39 -18.54
C ASP A 30 23.35 27.97 -17.11
N GLU A 31 22.24 27.69 -16.42
CA GLU A 31 22.04 28.04 -15.00
C GLU A 31 22.08 26.79 -14.11
N ILE A 32 23.07 26.71 -13.21
CA ILE A 32 23.33 25.51 -12.40
C ILE A 32 22.15 25.12 -11.50
N TYR A 33 21.38 26.10 -10.99
CA TYR A 33 20.20 25.85 -10.17
C TYR A 33 19.05 25.25 -10.96
N ARG A 34 18.81 25.73 -12.19
CA ARG A 34 17.81 25.13 -13.09
C ARG A 34 18.21 23.71 -13.48
N LEU A 35 19.49 23.48 -13.80
CA LEU A 35 19.99 22.15 -14.14
C LEU A 35 19.76 21.16 -12.99
N ARG A 36 20.06 21.58 -11.75
CA ARG A 36 19.77 20.82 -10.53
C ARG A 36 18.27 20.55 -10.39
N ASP A 37 17.43 21.57 -10.53
CA ASP A 37 15.99 21.45 -10.31
C ASP A 37 15.33 20.54 -11.36
N MET A 38 15.80 20.58 -12.62
CA MET A 38 15.41 19.64 -13.68
C MET A 38 15.74 18.19 -13.30
N PHE A 39 16.96 17.95 -12.80
CA PHE A 39 17.39 16.62 -12.36
C PHE A 39 16.59 16.11 -11.15
N VAL A 40 16.40 16.95 -10.13
CA VAL A 40 15.63 16.60 -8.92
C VAL A 40 14.19 16.28 -9.29
N SER A 41 13.57 17.10 -10.14
CA SER A 41 12.20 16.88 -10.62
C SER A 41 12.06 15.59 -11.42
N TYR A 42 12.99 15.32 -12.34
CA TYR A 42 13.00 14.06 -13.09
C TYR A 42 13.14 12.85 -12.17
N ARG A 43 14.07 12.90 -11.21
CA ARG A 43 14.27 11.82 -10.24
C ARG A 43 13.02 11.60 -9.39
N LYS A 44 12.36 12.68 -8.94
CA LYS A 44 11.12 12.60 -8.17
C LYS A 44 9.99 11.97 -8.99
N ASN A 45 9.75 12.47 -10.20
CA ASN A 45 8.69 11.96 -11.07
C ASN A 45 8.90 10.49 -11.39
N LYS A 46 10.14 10.09 -11.73
CA LYS A 46 10.42 8.70 -12.04
C LYS A 46 10.28 7.77 -10.84
N LYS A 47 10.62 8.24 -9.63
CA LYS A 47 10.36 7.51 -8.39
C LYS A 47 8.85 7.32 -8.17
N GLU A 48 8.04 8.35 -8.46
CA GLU A 48 6.58 8.25 -8.34
C GLU A 48 5.99 7.31 -9.41
N ASP A 49 6.49 7.36 -10.66
CA ASP A 49 6.07 6.45 -11.73
C ASP A 49 6.38 4.98 -11.39
N GLU A 50 7.57 4.71 -10.83
CA GLU A 50 7.93 3.37 -10.35
C GLU A 50 7.05 2.94 -9.19
N LYS A 51 6.80 3.83 -8.24
CA LYS A 51 5.93 3.58 -7.09
C LYS A 51 4.48 3.27 -7.52
N GLU A 52 3.95 3.98 -8.49
CA GLU A 52 2.59 3.75 -9.01
C GLU A 52 2.47 2.36 -9.67
N LYS A 53 3.50 1.94 -10.43
CA LYS A 53 3.54 0.59 -11.02
C LYS A 53 3.44 -0.52 -9.98
N PHE A 54 4.03 -0.33 -8.80
CA PHE A 54 4.05 -1.33 -7.73
C PHE A 54 2.99 -1.12 -6.65
N ARG A 55 2.13 -0.10 -6.76
CA ARG A 55 1.12 0.22 -5.74
C ARG A 55 0.18 -0.95 -5.46
N HIS A 56 -0.25 -1.66 -6.49
CA HIS A 56 -1.14 -2.81 -6.36
C HIS A 56 -0.53 -4.01 -5.60
N LEU A 57 0.80 -4.08 -5.51
CA LEU A 57 1.52 -5.10 -4.73
C LEU A 57 1.84 -4.63 -3.30
N ALA A 58 1.66 -3.33 -3.01
CA ALA A 58 1.92 -2.76 -1.70
C ALA A 58 0.74 -3.07 -0.76
N VAL A 59 0.98 -3.93 0.22
CA VAL A 59 0.03 -4.22 1.29
C VAL A 59 0.51 -3.56 2.56
N PHE A 60 -0.13 -2.47 2.95
CA PHE A 60 0.16 -1.76 4.19
C PHE A 60 -0.30 -2.57 5.40
N PRO A 61 0.44 -2.54 6.52
CA PRO A 61 0.12 -3.33 7.69
C PRO A 61 -1.10 -2.75 8.41
N CYS A 62 -2.03 -3.62 8.82
CA CYS A 62 -3.14 -3.23 9.68
C CYS A 62 -3.49 -4.33 10.68
N LYS A 63 -4.02 -3.90 11.83
CA LYS A 63 -4.63 -4.73 12.86
C LYS A 63 -5.97 -4.12 13.25
N LEU A 64 -7.04 -4.87 13.07
CA LEU A 64 -8.41 -4.40 13.25
C LEU A 64 -9.12 -5.26 14.27
N LYS A 65 -9.82 -4.60 15.19
CA LYS A 65 -10.73 -5.25 16.13
C LYS A 65 -12.17 -5.03 15.68
N ILE A 66 -12.94 -6.11 15.57
CA ILE A 66 -14.35 -6.04 15.21
C ILE A 66 -15.13 -5.42 16.37
N LEU A 67 -16.04 -4.50 16.06
CA LEU A 67 -16.97 -3.89 17.00
C LEU A 67 -18.29 -4.70 16.98
N PRO A 68 -18.58 -5.52 18.03
CA PRO A 68 -19.69 -6.47 18.00
C PRO A 68 -21.07 -5.83 17.80
N GLN A 69 -21.23 -4.59 18.27
CA GLN A 69 -22.47 -3.83 18.15
C GLN A 69 -22.72 -3.27 16.74
N TYR A 70 -21.74 -3.38 15.83
CA TYR A 70 -21.79 -2.82 14.48
C TYR A 70 -21.56 -3.90 13.43
N ILE A 71 -22.41 -4.91 13.38
CA ILE A 71 -22.42 -5.92 12.30
C ILE A 71 -23.65 -5.70 11.44
N PHE A 72 -23.45 -5.20 10.21
CA PHE A 72 -24.53 -4.79 9.31
C PHE A 72 -24.85 -5.84 8.25
N ASN A 73 -23.84 -6.57 7.76
CA ASN A 73 -24.03 -7.70 6.87
C ASN A 73 -23.00 -8.79 7.18
N VAL A 74 -23.47 -10.02 7.37
CA VAL A 74 -22.66 -11.14 7.87
C VAL A 74 -22.02 -11.98 6.77
N ARG A 75 -22.43 -11.80 5.51
CA ARG A 75 -21.97 -12.55 4.34
C ARG A 75 -21.68 -11.61 3.18
N ASP A 76 -20.88 -12.08 2.22
CA ASP A 76 -20.38 -11.31 1.08
C ASP A 76 -21.43 -10.34 0.44
N PRO A 77 -21.15 -9.03 0.38
CA PRO A 77 -20.03 -8.35 1.04
C PRO A 77 -20.24 -8.24 2.55
N ILE A 78 -19.25 -8.65 3.36
CA ILE A 78 -19.32 -8.49 4.82
C ILE A 78 -19.23 -6.99 5.14
N ILE A 79 -20.14 -6.48 5.97
CA ILE A 79 -20.16 -5.08 6.40
C ILE A 79 -20.14 -5.05 7.92
N CYS A 80 -19.05 -4.54 8.49
CA CYS A 80 -18.87 -4.44 9.94
C CYS A 80 -18.11 -3.18 10.36
N GLY A 81 -18.40 -2.70 11.57
CA GLY A 81 -17.61 -1.70 12.26
C GLY A 81 -16.35 -2.32 12.85
N VAL A 82 -15.25 -1.61 12.70
CA VAL A 82 -13.94 -2.00 13.23
C VAL A 82 -13.25 -0.82 13.90
N LEU A 83 -12.46 -1.11 14.93
CA LEU A 83 -11.44 -0.22 15.47
C LEU A 83 -10.11 -0.56 14.80
N VAL A 84 -9.44 0.43 14.21
CA VAL A 84 -8.06 0.28 13.75
C VAL A 84 -7.14 0.33 14.97
N GLU A 85 -6.67 -0.83 15.44
CA GLU A 85 -5.81 -0.93 16.62
C GLU A 85 -4.36 -0.54 16.31
N ASP A 86 -3.89 -0.89 15.11
CA ASP A 86 -2.55 -0.51 14.66
C ASP A 86 -2.44 -0.46 13.13
N GLY A 87 -1.51 0.34 12.64
CA GLY A 87 -1.36 0.60 11.21
C GLY A 87 -2.50 1.42 10.61
N PHE A 88 -2.84 1.12 9.36
CA PHE A 88 -3.91 1.80 8.64
C PHE A 88 -4.47 0.95 7.50
N ILE A 89 -5.68 1.28 7.06
CA ILE A 89 -6.37 0.61 5.95
C ILE A 89 -6.72 1.58 4.84
N THR A 90 -6.69 1.07 3.62
CA THR A 90 -7.18 1.71 2.40
C THR A 90 -8.08 0.77 1.62
N ASN A 91 -8.83 1.30 0.66
CA ASN A 91 -9.48 0.44 -0.34
C ASN A 91 -8.44 -0.46 -1.03
N GLY A 92 -8.81 -1.71 -1.28
CA GLY A 92 -7.95 -2.75 -1.82
C GLY A 92 -7.14 -3.53 -0.77
N THR A 93 -7.09 -3.10 0.50
CA THR A 93 -6.30 -3.81 1.53
C THR A 93 -6.83 -5.24 1.70
N PRO A 94 -6.01 -6.28 1.49
CA PRO A 94 -6.41 -7.67 1.71
C PRO A 94 -6.48 -7.99 3.20
N ILE A 95 -7.56 -8.62 3.65
CA ILE A 95 -7.85 -8.89 5.06
C ILE A 95 -8.00 -10.38 5.32
N CYS A 96 -7.43 -10.84 6.43
CA CYS A 96 -7.53 -12.22 6.91
C CYS A 96 -7.70 -12.29 8.42
N VAL A 97 -8.01 -13.50 8.91
CA VAL A 97 -8.03 -13.87 10.33
C VAL A 97 -6.86 -14.84 10.57
N PRO A 98 -5.73 -14.38 11.12
CA PRO A 98 -4.54 -15.22 11.23
C PRO A 98 -4.70 -16.41 12.18
N SER A 99 -5.40 -16.23 13.30
CA SER A 99 -5.54 -17.25 14.36
C SER A 99 -6.33 -18.50 13.93
N ASN A 100 -7.18 -18.40 12.92
CA ASN A 100 -8.04 -19.49 12.46
C ASN A 100 -7.53 -20.02 11.12
N ASN A 101 -6.36 -20.68 11.12
CA ASN A 101 -5.70 -21.20 9.92
C ASN A 101 -5.52 -20.17 8.78
N GLY A 102 -5.39 -18.88 9.12
CA GLY A 102 -5.23 -17.83 8.13
C GLY A 102 -6.43 -17.66 7.18
N ILE A 103 -7.67 -17.77 7.68
CA ILE A 103 -8.88 -17.55 6.88
C ILE A 103 -8.77 -16.23 6.11
N ASN A 104 -8.80 -16.34 4.79
CA ASN A 104 -8.85 -15.20 3.90
C ASN A 104 -10.28 -14.67 3.83
N LEU A 105 -10.48 -13.38 4.14
CA LEU A 105 -11.79 -12.73 4.06
C LEU A 105 -11.98 -11.99 2.74
N GLY A 106 -10.90 -11.71 2.01
CA GLY A 106 -10.93 -10.94 0.78
C GLY A 106 -10.25 -9.58 0.95
N HIS A 107 -10.85 -8.52 0.41
CA HIS A 107 -10.28 -7.18 0.43
C HIS A 107 -11.29 -6.11 0.82
N ILE A 108 -10.80 -4.99 1.35
CA ILE A 108 -11.64 -3.83 1.67
C ILE A 108 -12.08 -3.14 0.38
N ALA A 109 -13.38 -3.10 0.14
CA ALA A 109 -14.01 -2.44 -1.00
C ALA A 109 -14.72 -1.12 -0.62
N GLY A 110 -14.60 -0.70 0.63
CA GLY A 110 -15.12 0.58 1.10
C GLY A 110 -14.84 0.80 2.57
N ILE A 111 -14.57 2.05 2.93
CA ILE A 111 -14.37 2.52 4.30
C ILE A 111 -15.29 3.73 4.49
N GLN A 112 -16.02 3.76 5.60
CA GLN A 112 -16.90 4.87 5.95
C GLN A 112 -16.76 5.27 7.41
N LYS A 113 -16.87 6.56 7.68
CA LYS A 113 -16.98 7.11 9.04
C LYS A 113 -18.18 8.02 9.10
N ASN A 114 -19.13 7.70 9.99
CA ASN A 114 -20.38 8.44 10.16
C ASN A 114 -21.19 8.59 8.84
N GLY A 115 -21.15 7.57 7.98
CA GLY A 115 -21.85 7.56 6.68
C GLY A 115 -21.05 8.16 5.52
N GLU A 116 -20.00 8.92 5.79
CA GLU A 116 -19.15 9.52 4.76
C GLU A 116 -18.03 8.58 4.33
N PRO A 117 -17.72 8.47 3.02
CA PRO A 117 -16.62 7.65 2.52
C PRO A 117 -15.26 8.19 2.96
N LEU A 118 -14.33 7.28 3.24
CA LEU A 118 -12.93 7.58 3.54
C LEU A 118 -12.00 6.78 2.62
N ASP A 119 -10.91 7.41 2.20
CA ASP A 119 -9.85 6.72 1.46
C ASP A 119 -8.91 5.95 2.39
N ILE A 120 -8.67 6.51 3.60
CA ILE A 120 -7.72 5.99 4.57
C ILE A 120 -8.30 6.08 5.98
N ALA A 121 -8.17 5.01 6.77
CA ALA A 121 -8.41 5.03 8.21
C ALA A 121 -7.18 4.52 8.97
N ARG A 122 -6.67 5.34 9.90
CA ARG A 122 -5.47 5.06 10.71
C ARG A 122 -5.83 4.61 12.12
N LYS A 123 -4.84 4.09 12.84
CA LYS A 123 -4.89 3.75 14.27
C LYS A 123 -5.74 4.72 15.10
N GLY A 124 -6.62 4.16 15.94
CA GLY A 124 -7.57 4.89 16.78
C GLY A 124 -8.86 5.27 16.08
N SER A 125 -9.00 5.00 14.78
CA SER A 125 -10.27 5.25 14.06
C SER A 125 -11.24 4.10 14.25
N GLU A 126 -12.48 4.43 14.61
CA GLU A 126 -13.64 3.54 14.48
C GLU A 126 -14.33 3.84 13.15
N VAL A 127 -14.41 2.84 12.26
CA VAL A 127 -14.94 2.97 10.91
C VAL A 127 -15.76 1.75 10.52
N CYS A 128 -16.71 1.92 9.61
CA CYS A 128 -17.39 0.82 8.94
C CYS A 128 -16.57 0.40 7.72
N ILE A 129 -16.31 -0.90 7.57
CA ILE A 129 -15.63 -1.46 6.41
C ILE A 129 -16.55 -2.43 5.67
N LYS A 130 -16.38 -2.47 4.36
CA LYS A 130 -17.03 -3.43 3.45
C LYS A 130 -15.95 -4.35 2.91
N ILE A 131 -16.05 -5.65 3.19
CA ILE A 131 -15.10 -6.67 2.73
C ILE A 131 -15.78 -7.50 1.63
N VAL A 132 -15.12 -7.60 0.47
CA VAL A 132 -15.56 -8.40 -0.68
C VAL A 132 -14.63 -9.59 -0.83
N SER A 133 -15.24 -10.76 -1.02
CA SER A 133 -14.53 -12.03 -1.20
C SER A 133 -13.73 -12.04 -2.50
N ILE A 134 -12.66 -12.84 -2.55
CA ILE A 134 -11.86 -13.00 -3.77
C ILE A 134 -12.66 -13.86 -4.77
N PRO A 135 -12.77 -13.47 -6.06
CA PRO A 135 -13.41 -14.29 -7.08
C PRO A 135 -12.84 -15.71 -7.11
N GLY A 136 -13.71 -16.71 -7.06
CA GLY A 136 -13.32 -18.13 -7.06
C GLY A 136 -13.04 -18.73 -5.67
N GLU A 137 -12.93 -17.92 -4.61
CA GLU A 137 -12.89 -18.44 -3.24
C GLU A 137 -14.31 -18.56 -2.66
N MET A 138 -14.53 -19.58 -1.81
CA MET A 138 -15.81 -19.70 -1.09
C MET A 138 -15.96 -18.53 -0.10
N PRO A 139 -17.05 -17.75 -0.16
CA PRO A 139 -17.25 -16.60 0.71
C PRO A 139 -17.32 -17.03 2.18
N LYS A 140 -16.77 -16.19 3.05
CA LYS A 140 -16.79 -16.41 4.50
C LYS A 140 -17.98 -15.71 5.13
N THR A 141 -18.34 -16.14 6.33
CA THR A 141 -19.54 -15.68 7.04
C THR A 141 -19.20 -15.40 8.49
N TYR A 142 -19.52 -14.19 8.94
CA TYR A 142 -19.43 -13.79 10.34
C TYR A 142 -20.39 -14.62 11.20
N GLY A 143 -19.95 -15.05 12.39
CA GLY A 143 -20.69 -15.96 13.28
C GLY A 143 -20.58 -17.44 12.92
N ARG A 144 -19.93 -17.78 11.78
CA ARG A 144 -19.64 -19.18 11.41
C ARG A 144 -18.14 -19.44 11.25
N HIS A 145 -17.45 -18.59 10.50
CA HIS A 145 -16.03 -18.77 10.17
C HIS A 145 -15.12 -17.90 11.04
N PHE A 146 -15.63 -16.75 11.48
CA PHE A 146 -14.98 -15.81 12.38
C PHE A 146 -16.05 -14.99 13.09
N ASP A 147 -15.69 -14.34 14.19
CA ASP A 147 -16.59 -13.55 15.01
C ASP A 147 -15.83 -12.39 15.69
N LYS A 148 -16.47 -11.72 16.64
CA LYS A 148 -15.91 -10.60 17.41
C LYS A 148 -14.62 -10.91 18.18
N ASP A 149 -14.37 -12.17 18.53
CA ASP A 149 -13.21 -12.55 19.34
C ASP A 149 -11.96 -12.73 18.46
N HIS A 150 -12.13 -12.67 17.14
CA HIS A 150 -11.07 -12.71 16.15
C HIS A 150 -10.56 -11.31 15.80
N ILE A 151 -9.24 -11.20 15.64
CA ILE A 151 -8.57 -9.99 15.14
C ILE A 151 -8.39 -10.13 13.63
N LEU A 152 -8.76 -9.09 12.88
CA LEU A 152 -8.51 -9.03 11.45
C LEU A 152 -7.17 -8.36 11.20
N MET A 153 -6.39 -8.88 10.26
CA MET A 153 -5.09 -8.31 9.90
C MET A 153 -4.91 -8.26 8.38
N SER A 154 -4.09 -7.31 7.94
CA SER A 154 -3.66 -7.23 6.54
C SER A 154 -2.89 -8.48 6.14
N LYS A 155 -3.27 -9.13 5.04
CA LYS A 155 -2.57 -10.31 4.51
C LYS A 155 -1.30 -9.87 3.75
N ILE A 156 -0.20 -9.72 4.48
CA ILE A 156 1.09 -9.32 3.91
C ILE A 156 1.86 -10.52 3.34
N SER A 157 2.67 -10.27 2.31
CA SER A 157 3.59 -11.23 1.70
C SER A 157 5.04 -10.70 1.72
N ARG A 158 6.02 -11.58 1.47
CA ARG A 158 7.43 -11.15 1.34
C ARG A 158 7.61 -10.06 0.28
N GLU A 159 7.00 -10.26 -0.87
CA GLU A 159 7.00 -9.31 -1.99
C GLU A 159 6.43 -7.95 -1.55
N SER A 160 5.26 -7.94 -0.90
CA SER A 160 4.66 -6.68 -0.43
C SER A 160 5.58 -5.92 0.54
N ILE A 161 6.27 -6.63 1.43
CA ILE A 161 7.21 -6.01 2.39
C ILE A 161 8.41 -5.40 1.66
N ASP A 162 8.95 -6.08 0.65
CA ASP A 162 10.10 -5.58 -0.09
C ASP A 162 9.71 -4.38 -0.98
N ILE A 163 8.49 -4.36 -1.54
CA ILE A 163 7.89 -3.19 -2.20
C ILE A 163 7.72 -2.02 -1.22
N LEU A 164 7.20 -2.26 -0.02
CA LEU A 164 7.05 -1.22 1.01
C LEU A 164 8.40 -0.56 1.36
N LYS A 165 9.47 -1.37 1.52
CA LYS A 165 10.81 -0.86 1.83
C LYS A 165 11.39 -0.04 0.68
N ALA A 166 11.19 -0.49 -0.55
CA ALA A 166 11.76 0.14 -1.75
C ALA A 166 11.06 1.46 -2.11
N TYR A 167 9.73 1.50 -2.04
CA TYR A 167 8.94 2.59 -2.65
C TYR A 167 8.04 3.36 -1.67
N PHE A 168 7.61 2.75 -0.56
CA PHE A 168 6.59 3.34 0.34
C PHE A 168 7.10 3.66 1.75
N ARG A 169 8.42 3.70 1.95
CA ARG A 169 9.02 3.92 3.28
C ARG A 169 8.61 5.24 3.94
N GLU A 170 8.42 6.28 3.13
CA GLU A 170 8.05 7.63 3.59
C GLU A 170 6.57 7.73 4.01
N GLU A 171 5.71 6.81 3.56
CA GLU A 171 4.28 6.78 3.94
C GLU A 171 4.01 6.03 5.25
N MET A 172 5.05 5.36 5.76
CA MET A 172 4.99 4.44 6.89
C MET A 172 5.55 5.08 8.15
N GLN A 173 4.80 4.96 9.25
CA GLN A 173 5.25 5.38 10.56
C GLN A 173 6.12 4.29 11.22
N LYS A 174 6.88 4.65 12.26
CA LYS A 174 7.71 3.70 13.01
C LYS A 174 6.88 2.56 13.63
N THR A 175 5.66 2.85 14.05
CA THR A 175 4.68 1.88 14.56
C THR A 175 4.25 0.89 13.47
N ASP A 176 4.04 1.36 12.24
CA ASP A 176 3.65 0.52 11.11
C ASP A 176 4.75 -0.52 10.81
N TRP A 177 6.03 -0.13 10.88
CA TRP A 177 7.15 -1.06 10.76
C TRP A 177 7.24 -2.07 11.91
N THR A 178 6.84 -1.66 13.12
CA THR A 178 6.76 -2.57 14.27
C THR A 178 5.69 -3.62 14.03
N LEU A 179 4.53 -3.21 13.48
CA LEU A 179 3.47 -4.12 13.09
C LEU A 179 3.89 -5.08 11.97
N ILE A 180 4.66 -4.62 10.97
CA ILE A 180 5.24 -5.51 9.95
C ILE A 180 6.09 -6.62 10.59
N VAL A 181 6.91 -6.30 11.60
CA VAL A 181 7.73 -7.30 12.31
C VAL A 181 6.86 -8.31 13.04
N GLU A 182 5.75 -7.88 13.63
CA GLU A 182 4.76 -8.78 14.24
C GLU A 182 4.10 -9.68 13.20
N LEU A 183 3.56 -9.10 12.12
CA LEU A 183 2.90 -9.83 11.05
C LEU A 183 3.84 -10.82 10.35
N LYS A 184 5.12 -10.50 10.19
CA LYS A 184 6.14 -11.44 9.70
C LYS A 184 6.21 -12.72 10.53
N LYS A 185 6.16 -12.59 11.87
CA LYS A 185 6.17 -13.75 12.78
C LYS A 185 4.88 -14.55 12.66
N ILE A 186 3.74 -13.87 12.62
CA ILE A 186 2.41 -14.50 12.50
C ILE A 186 2.29 -15.30 11.21
N PHE A 187 2.76 -14.76 10.09
CA PHE A 187 2.67 -15.41 8.77
C PHE A 187 3.88 -16.27 8.40
N GLY A 188 4.87 -16.44 9.29
CA GLY A 188 6.06 -17.25 9.02
C GLY A 188 6.92 -16.72 7.87
N ILE A 189 6.95 -15.40 7.65
CA ILE A 189 7.70 -14.77 6.57
C ILE A 189 9.16 -14.57 7.02
N VAL A 190 10.09 -15.28 6.38
CA VAL A 190 11.55 -15.15 6.60
C VAL A 190 12.07 -13.88 5.92
#